data_AF-A0AA37I0D8-F1
#
_entry.id   AF-A0AA37I0D8-F1
#
_cell.length_a   1.000
_cell.length_b   1.000
_cell.length_c   1.000
_cell.angle_alpha   90.00
_cell.angle_beta   90.00
_cell.angle_gamma   90.00
#
_symmetry.space_group_name_H-M   'P 1'
#
loop_
_entity.id
_entity.type
_entity.pdbx_description
1 polymer ?
#
loop_
_entity_poly.entity_id
_entity_poly.type
_entity_poly.pdbx_seq_one_letter_code
_entity_poly.pdbx_strand_id
1 'polypeptide(L)'
;MILSSCSHKDEAIELSRDFFASLSDSTYGKPHDFYPDYDALGIEAKSDNVDIEASDVTEKNDSFTVRCYNNYTNSEGTFKQDSVTLFITKNKDKQYYIYDSRGLIEMDKDLEWFGKVTGAFNKRLPNDQTLTKRIEQVRSMMWDKFEEVRAELATKVKIVNWSWETSYNGEANGEGRVVNNLDYCISGVRYHVNYYDRRGHFMAEDDGSIDKTLYPEEKYDFTFWSSNAKYPNAANLRLDFSDNMVFDLIKEQAYIGTEFQEYLKRQKTK
;
A
#
# COMPACT_ATOMS: atom_id res chain seq x y z
N MET A 1 13.02 39.96 -41.81
CA MET A 1 13.29 39.89 -40.36
C MET A 1 12.69 38.58 -39.88
N ILE A 2 13.50 37.53 -39.76
CA ILE A 2 13.05 36.24 -39.24
C ILE A 2 13.18 36.34 -37.73
N LEU A 3 12.05 36.39 -37.02
CA LEU A 3 12.03 36.24 -35.57
C LEU A 3 12.41 34.78 -35.28
N SER A 4 13.69 34.55 -35.05
CA SER A 4 14.19 33.31 -34.47
C SER A 4 13.65 33.22 -33.05
N SER A 5 12.52 32.54 -32.88
CA SER A 5 12.05 32.05 -31.59
C SER A 5 13.12 31.11 -31.04
N CYS A 6 14.02 31.59 -30.18
CA CYS A 6 14.89 30.71 -29.40
C CYS A 6 13.98 29.87 -28.49
N SER A 7 13.72 28.62 -28.85
CA SER A 7 12.96 27.73 -27.97
C SER A 7 13.85 27.33 -26.80
N HIS A 8 13.40 27.49 -25.57
CA HIS A 8 14.14 27.07 -24.37
C HIS A 8 14.01 25.57 -24.10
N LYS A 9 13.76 24.77 -25.16
CA LYS A 9 13.60 23.32 -25.06
C LYS A 9 14.87 22.64 -24.58
N ASP A 10 16.04 23.13 -24.99
CA ASP A 10 17.32 22.56 -24.57
C ASP A 10 17.51 22.68 -23.05
N GLU A 11 17.13 23.81 -22.45
CA GLU A 11 17.16 23.99 -20.98
C GLU A 11 16.23 23.02 -20.26
N ALA A 12 15.04 22.74 -20.83
CA ALA A 12 14.11 21.76 -20.26
C ALA A 12 14.63 20.31 -20.40
N ILE A 13 15.33 20.00 -21.49
CA ILE A 13 15.97 18.69 -21.71
C ILE A 13 17.14 18.51 -20.75
N GLU A 14 18.00 19.51 -20.60
CA GLU A 14 19.14 19.49 -19.67
C GLU A 14 18.65 19.31 -18.23
N LEU A 15 17.67 20.11 -17.78
CA LEU A 15 17.08 19.95 -16.45
C LEU A 15 16.52 18.54 -16.22
N SER A 16 15.86 17.96 -17.22
CA SER A 16 15.32 16.62 -17.15
C SER A 16 16.43 15.57 -17.03
N ARG A 17 17.51 15.71 -17.81
CA ARG A 17 18.68 14.82 -17.74
C ARG A 17 19.38 14.90 -16.39
N ASP A 18 19.59 16.11 -15.88
CA ASP A 18 20.23 16.33 -14.58
C ASP A 18 19.40 15.75 -13.45
N PHE A 19 18.07 15.91 -13.50
CA PHE A 19 17.16 15.24 -12.57
C PHE A 19 17.36 13.72 -12.56
N PHE A 20 17.30 13.05 -13.73
CA PHE A 20 17.47 11.60 -13.80
C PHE A 20 18.89 11.15 -13.40
N ALA A 21 19.93 11.91 -13.75
CA ALA A 21 21.30 11.64 -13.32
C ALA A 21 21.43 11.71 -11.78
N SER A 22 20.79 12.72 -11.15
CA SER A 22 20.80 12.90 -9.70
C SER A 22 20.15 11.74 -8.91
N LEU A 23 19.33 10.90 -9.55
CA LEU A 23 18.76 9.69 -8.95
C LEU A 23 19.82 8.61 -8.68
N SER A 24 20.93 8.64 -9.41
CA SER A 24 22.00 7.63 -9.35
C SER A 24 23.30 8.16 -8.74
N ASP A 25 23.58 9.45 -8.96
CA ASP A 25 24.85 10.07 -8.62
C ASP A 25 24.66 11.49 -8.06
N SER A 26 24.98 11.64 -6.78
CA SER A 26 24.88 12.90 -6.05
C SER A 26 25.83 14.01 -6.53
N THR A 27 26.78 13.72 -7.43
CA THR A 27 27.62 14.75 -8.06
C THR A 27 26.85 15.65 -9.01
N TYR A 28 25.69 15.20 -9.51
CA TYR A 28 24.78 15.96 -10.37
C TYR A 28 23.75 16.77 -9.56
N GLY A 29 23.91 16.87 -8.24
CA GLY A 29 22.95 17.50 -7.33
C GLY A 29 22.04 16.46 -6.65
N LYS A 30 21.00 16.95 -5.98
CA LYS A 30 19.99 16.10 -5.34
C LYS A 30 18.67 16.19 -6.11
N PRO A 31 17.86 15.13 -6.13
CA PRO A 31 16.57 15.16 -6.84
C PRO A 31 15.66 16.34 -6.44
N HIS A 32 15.67 16.74 -5.16
CA HIS A 32 14.87 17.88 -4.70
C HIS A 32 15.36 19.25 -5.21
N ASP A 33 16.58 19.35 -5.74
CA ASP A 33 17.07 20.59 -6.35
C ASP A 33 16.33 20.86 -7.68
N PHE A 34 15.88 19.81 -8.36
CA PHE A 34 15.15 19.88 -9.64
C PHE A 34 13.65 19.71 -9.45
N TYR A 35 13.26 18.88 -8.48
CA TYR A 35 11.88 18.55 -8.16
C TYR A 35 11.61 18.80 -6.66
N PRO A 36 11.22 20.03 -6.26
CA PRO A 36 11.25 20.48 -4.86
C PRO A 36 10.54 19.61 -3.81
N ASP A 37 9.51 18.87 -4.19
CA ASP A 37 8.77 17.99 -3.26
C ASP A 37 9.21 16.52 -3.32
N TYR A 38 10.26 16.19 -4.08
CA TYR A 38 10.70 14.82 -4.38
C TYR A 38 10.67 13.89 -3.15
N ASP A 39 11.31 14.31 -2.05
CA ASP A 39 11.41 13.52 -0.83
C ASP A 39 10.05 13.27 -0.17
N ALA A 40 9.12 14.22 -0.28
CA ALA A 40 7.76 14.11 0.23
C ALA A 40 6.83 13.32 -0.69
N LEU A 41 7.15 13.23 -1.98
CA LEU A 41 6.42 12.44 -2.98
C LEU A 41 6.67 10.93 -2.84
N GLY A 42 7.68 10.52 -2.05
CA GLY A 42 8.02 9.11 -1.85
C GLY A 42 8.47 8.41 -3.14
N ILE A 43 9.09 9.17 -4.05
CA ILE A 43 9.54 8.63 -5.34
C ILE A 43 10.79 7.76 -5.10
N GLU A 44 10.70 6.48 -5.44
CA GLU A 44 11.80 5.51 -5.38
C GLU A 44 12.43 5.23 -6.76
N ALA A 45 12.35 6.21 -7.66
CA ALA A 45 12.83 6.07 -9.03
C ALA A 45 14.34 5.81 -9.09
N LYS A 46 14.75 4.96 -10.03
CA LYS A 46 16.14 4.69 -10.40
C LYS A 46 16.37 5.05 -11.85
N SER A 47 17.60 5.38 -12.20
CA SER A 47 17.98 5.71 -13.57
C SER A 47 19.42 5.32 -13.81
N ASP A 48 19.67 4.49 -14.83
CA ASP A 48 21.02 4.25 -15.36
C ASP A 48 21.30 5.25 -16.51
N ASN A 49 20.28 5.53 -17.33
CA ASN A 49 20.31 6.51 -18.41
C ASN A 49 18.89 6.96 -18.77
N VAL A 50 18.73 8.19 -19.26
CA VAL A 50 17.47 8.70 -19.80
C VAL A 50 17.61 9.16 -21.24
N ASP A 51 16.72 8.68 -22.10
CA ASP A 51 16.61 9.13 -23.48
C ASP A 51 15.49 10.17 -23.60
N ILE A 52 15.80 11.30 -24.25
CA ILE A 52 14.87 12.42 -24.45
C ILE A 52 15.09 12.96 -25.86
N GLU A 53 14.06 12.91 -26.70
CA GLU A 53 14.08 13.50 -28.05
C GLU A 53 13.50 14.92 -28.05
N ALA A 54 14.03 15.82 -28.88
CA ALA A 54 13.51 17.18 -28.99
C ALA A 54 12.05 17.24 -29.54
N SER A 55 11.65 16.23 -30.30
CA SER A 55 10.27 15.97 -30.77
C SER A 55 9.29 15.71 -29.61
N ASP A 56 9.80 15.14 -28.52
CA ASP A 56 9.07 14.78 -27.31
C ASP A 56 8.98 15.93 -26.29
N VAL A 57 9.45 17.12 -26.67
CA VAL A 57 9.36 18.35 -25.88
C VAL A 57 8.35 19.31 -26.51
N THR A 58 7.32 19.65 -25.74
CA THR A 58 6.35 20.70 -26.10
C THR A 58 6.48 21.89 -25.17
N GLU A 59 6.38 23.10 -25.74
CA GLU A 59 6.50 24.37 -25.03
C GLU A 59 5.19 25.15 -25.15
N LYS A 60 4.70 25.69 -24.04
CA LYS A 60 3.51 26.55 -23.98
C LYS A 60 3.61 27.51 -22.79
N ASN A 61 3.60 28.82 -23.06
CA ASN A 61 3.62 29.87 -22.04
C ASN A 61 4.72 29.67 -20.98
N ASP A 62 5.99 29.57 -21.42
CA ASP A 62 7.15 29.34 -20.55
C ASP A 62 7.09 28.05 -19.70
N SER A 63 6.23 27.11 -20.08
CA SER A 63 6.12 25.79 -19.46
C SER A 63 6.37 24.71 -20.49
N PHE A 64 7.00 23.62 -20.04
CA PHE A 64 7.42 22.52 -20.89
C PHE A 64 6.74 21.23 -20.45
N THR A 65 6.41 20.39 -21.42
CA THR A 65 6.10 18.98 -21.19
C THR A 65 7.17 18.18 -21.92
N VAL A 66 7.93 17.38 -21.17
CA VAL A 66 9.07 16.60 -21.64
C VAL A 66 8.73 15.12 -21.45
N ARG A 67 8.66 14.35 -22.52
CA ARG A 67 8.56 12.88 -22.42
C ARG A 67 9.95 12.29 -22.40
N CYS A 68 10.20 11.44 -21.42
CA CYS A 68 11.47 10.81 -21.11
C CYS A 68 11.31 9.29 -21.16
N TYR A 69 12.32 8.58 -21.66
CA TYR A 69 12.42 7.13 -21.59
C TYR A 69 13.53 6.78 -20.61
N ASN A 70 13.13 6.49 -19.37
CA ASN A 70 14.05 6.19 -18.29
C ASN A 70 14.43 4.71 -18.33
N ASN A 71 15.73 4.43 -18.43
CA ASN A 71 16.27 3.08 -18.50
C ASN A 71 17.03 2.79 -17.20
N TYR A 72 16.73 1.65 -16.57
CA TYR A 72 17.43 1.24 -15.35
C TYR A 72 17.41 -0.28 -15.15
N THR A 73 18.33 -0.77 -14.34
CA THR A 73 18.38 -2.15 -13.89
C THR A 73 17.74 -2.27 -12.50
N ASN A 74 16.71 -3.11 -12.37
CA ASN A 74 16.04 -3.30 -11.08
C ASN A 74 16.94 -4.08 -10.08
N SER A 75 16.48 -4.22 -8.84
CA SER A 75 17.20 -4.97 -7.78
C SER A 75 17.46 -6.44 -8.09
N GLU A 76 16.72 -7.01 -9.05
CA GLU A 76 16.86 -8.40 -9.51
C GLU A 76 17.83 -8.52 -10.70
N GLY A 77 18.45 -7.43 -11.13
CA GLY A 77 19.35 -7.41 -12.30
C GLY A 77 18.63 -7.38 -13.66
N THR A 78 17.32 -7.10 -13.67
CA THR A 78 16.51 -7.04 -14.90
C THR A 78 16.45 -5.61 -15.43
N PHE A 79 16.76 -5.46 -16.72
CA PHE A 79 16.58 -4.19 -17.43
C PHE A 79 15.10 -3.79 -17.53
N LYS A 80 14.82 -2.52 -17.24
CA LYS A 80 13.51 -1.88 -17.33
C LYS A 80 13.62 -0.58 -18.11
N GLN A 81 12.55 -0.24 -18.81
CA GLN A 81 12.38 1.04 -19.48
C GLN A 81 10.98 1.58 -19.19
N ASP A 82 10.92 2.73 -18.53
CA ASP A 82 9.68 3.41 -18.16
C ASP A 82 9.50 4.71 -18.96
N SER A 83 8.28 4.97 -19.42
CA SER A 83 7.95 6.24 -20.07
C SER A 83 7.45 7.22 -19.01
N VAL A 84 8.28 8.22 -18.72
CA VAL A 84 7.99 9.30 -17.77
C VAL A 84 7.64 10.56 -18.55
N THR A 85 6.70 11.36 -18.06
CA THR A 85 6.47 12.73 -18.56
C THR A 85 6.73 13.72 -17.44
N LEU A 86 7.63 14.68 -17.65
CA LEU A 86 7.90 15.77 -16.72
C LEU A 86 7.19 17.04 -17.18
N PHE A 87 6.61 17.76 -16.24
CA PHE A 87 6.07 19.09 -16.48
C PHE A 87 6.95 20.11 -15.75
N ILE A 88 7.50 21.04 -16.53
CA ILE A 88 8.52 22.00 -16.07
C ILE A 88 7.97 23.41 -16.22
N THR A 89 8.23 24.27 -15.24
CA THR A 89 7.88 25.70 -15.28
C THR A 89 8.90 26.52 -14.51
N LYS A 90 8.76 27.86 -14.55
CA LYS A 90 9.65 28.78 -13.82
C LYS A 90 9.14 29.06 -12.40
N ASN A 91 10.06 29.08 -11.44
CA ASN A 91 9.79 29.59 -10.10
C ASN A 91 9.81 31.14 -10.08
N LYS A 92 9.64 31.73 -8.90
CA LYS A 92 9.65 33.21 -8.72
C LYS A 92 10.99 33.85 -9.12
N ASP A 93 12.07 33.10 -8.99
CA ASP A 93 13.44 33.49 -9.34
C ASP A 93 13.77 33.21 -10.82
N LYS A 94 12.76 32.84 -11.62
CA LYS A 94 12.84 32.51 -13.05
C LYS A 94 13.68 31.28 -13.39
N GLN A 95 13.97 30.42 -12.42
CA GLN A 95 14.65 29.15 -12.62
C GLN A 95 13.63 28.06 -12.95
N TYR A 96 13.96 27.18 -13.90
CA TYR A 96 13.11 26.04 -14.22
C TYR A 96 13.15 24.99 -13.10
N TYR A 97 12.01 24.34 -12.88
CA TYR A 97 11.87 23.20 -11.96
C TYR A 97 10.73 22.29 -12.42
N ILE A 98 10.76 21.03 -11.98
CA ILE A 98 9.69 20.05 -12.19
C ILE A 98 8.61 20.32 -11.15
N TYR A 99 7.39 20.59 -11.61
CA TYR A 99 6.23 20.84 -10.72
C TYR A 99 5.22 19.70 -10.71
N ASP A 100 5.33 18.79 -11.68
CA ASP A 100 4.42 17.67 -11.89
C ASP A 100 5.10 16.61 -12.76
N SER A 101 4.66 15.36 -12.66
CA SER A 101 5.16 14.25 -13.46
C SER A 101 4.07 13.22 -13.74
N ARG A 102 4.33 12.33 -14.70
CA ARG A 102 3.55 11.11 -14.91
C ARG A 102 4.51 9.96 -15.07
N GLY A 103 4.28 8.86 -14.36
CA GLY A 103 5.10 7.67 -14.43
C GLY A 103 6.29 7.64 -13.46
N LEU A 104 6.50 8.67 -12.61
CA LEU A 104 7.48 8.61 -11.51
C LEU A 104 6.85 8.20 -10.18
N ILE A 105 5.62 8.63 -9.91
CA ILE A 105 4.90 8.21 -8.72
C ILE A 105 4.25 6.86 -9.03
N GLU A 106 4.81 5.81 -8.45
CA GLU A 106 4.16 4.51 -8.39
C GLU A 106 3.22 4.47 -7.18
N MET A 107 2.00 4.01 -7.42
CA MET A 107 1.04 3.78 -6.37
C MET A 107 0.89 2.27 -6.17
N ASP A 108 0.87 1.86 -4.92
CA ASP A 108 0.46 0.49 -4.57
C ASP A 108 -0.91 0.18 -5.21
N LYS A 109 -1.05 -1.03 -5.77
CA LYS A 109 -2.24 -1.41 -6.55
C LYS A 109 -3.51 -1.39 -5.71
N ASP A 110 -3.41 -1.78 -4.44
CA ASP A 110 -4.55 -1.78 -3.54
C ASP A 110 -4.93 -0.36 -3.15
N LEU A 111 -3.94 0.52 -2.94
CA LEU A 111 -4.18 1.94 -2.73
C LEU A 111 -4.82 2.62 -3.96
N GLU A 112 -4.33 2.31 -5.16
CA GLU A 112 -4.88 2.83 -6.41
C GLU A 112 -6.32 2.35 -6.62
N TRP A 113 -6.58 1.06 -6.43
CA TRP A 113 -7.93 0.48 -6.47
C TRP A 113 -8.83 1.19 -5.46
N PHE A 114 -8.40 1.29 -4.20
CA PHE A 114 -9.20 1.84 -3.11
C PHE A 114 -9.56 3.32 -3.36
N GLY A 115 -8.59 4.12 -3.78
CA GLY A 115 -8.84 5.52 -4.10
C GLY A 115 -9.72 5.71 -5.35
N LYS A 116 -9.73 4.77 -6.31
CA LYS A 116 -10.67 4.81 -7.44
C LYS A 116 -12.10 4.49 -6.98
N VAL A 117 -12.31 3.41 -6.23
CA VAL A 117 -13.66 2.99 -5.82
C VAL A 117 -14.30 3.96 -4.83
N THR A 118 -13.50 4.65 -4.01
CA THR A 118 -13.97 5.66 -3.04
C THR A 118 -14.12 7.07 -3.62
N GLY A 119 -13.79 7.26 -4.91
CA GLY A 119 -13.91 8.55 -5.60
C GLY A 119 -12.80 9.56 -5.28
N ALA A 120 -11.67 9.14 -4.70
CA ALA A 120 -10.51 9.98 -4.49
C ALA A 120 -9.74 10.24 -5.80
N PHE A 121 -9.57 9.21 -6.63
CA PHE A 121 -8.82 9.29 -7.87
C PHE A 121 -9.76 9.38 -9.08
N ASN A 122 -9.83 10.57 -9.67
CA ASN A 122 -10.62 10.85 -10.88
C ASN A 122 -9.83 10.52 -12.15
N LYS A 123 -10.52 10.44 -13.31
CA LYS A 123 -9.89 10.23 -14.63
C LYS A 123 -8.77 11.23 -14.98
N ARG A 124 -8.78 12.41 -14.37
CA ARG A 124 -7.70 13.40 -14.48
C ARG A 124 -7.06 13.55 -13.10
N LEU A 125 -5.88 12.96 -12.94
CA LEU A 125 -5.08 13.16 -11.74
C LEU A 125 -4.67 14.65 -11.65
N PRO A 126 -4.72 15.25 -10.45
CA PRO A 126 -4.19 16.59 -10.24
C PRO A 126 -2.67 16.57 -10.36
N ASN A 127 -2.01 17.73 -10.29
CA ASN A 127 -0.55 17.75 -10.26
C ASN A 127 0.00 16.96 -9.05
N ASP A 128 1.22 16.47 -9.16
CA ASP A 128 1.87 15.58 -8.19
C ASP A 128 1.83 16.11 -6.75
N GLN A 129 1.98 17.42 -6.54
CA GLN A 129 1.84 18.03 -5.22
C GLN A 129 0.45 17.77 -4.59
N THR A 130 -0.59 17.86 -5.40
CA THR A 130 -1.97 17.59 -4.97
C THR A 130 -2.23 16.09 -4.92
N LEU A 131 -1.62 15.31 -5.82
CA LEU A 131 -1.74 13.86 -5.86
C LEU A 131 -1.16 13.24 -4.59
N THR A 132 0.02 13.66 -4.14
CA THR A 132 0.66 13.12 -2.93
C THR A 132 -0.13 13.40 -1.67
N LYS A 133 -0.61 14.63 -1.48
CA LYS A 133 -1.52 14.94 -0.38
C LYS A 133 -2.76 14.05 -0.40
N ARG A 134 -3.26 13.73 -1.60
CA ARG A 134 -4.40 12.84 -1.77
C ARG A 134 -4.06 11.39 -1.50
N ILE A 135 -2.90 10.90 -1.94
CA ILE A 135 -2.37 9.57 -1.66
C ILE A 135 -2.30 9.35 -0.15
N GLU A 136 -1.72 10.29 0.60
CA GLU A 136 -1.65 10.18 2.08
C GLU A 136 -3.04 10.17 2.72
N GLN A 137 -3.98 10.98 2.21
CA GLN A 137 -5.36 10.95 2.69
C GLN A 137 -6.08 9.62 2.40
N VAL A 138 -5.84 9.04 1.22
CA VAL A 138 -6.39 7.73 0.85
C VAL A 138 -5.75 6.63 1.68
N ARG A 139 -4.44 6.69 1.94
CA ARG A 139 -3.72 5.73 2.79
C ARG A 139 -4.27 5.76 4.21
N SER A 140 -4.46 6.96 4.78
CA SER A 140 -5.07 7.14 6.10
C SER A 140 -6.50 6.60 6.14
N MET A 141 -7.30 6.86 5.10
CA MET A 141 -8.67 6.36 5.01
C MET A 141 -8.72 4.82 4.90
N MET A 142 -7.81 4.23 4.11
CA MET A 142 -7.71 2.77 3.96
C MET A 142 -7.29 2.11 5.27
N TRP A 143 -6.35 2.72 6.00
CA TRP A 143 -5.93 2.27 7.33
C TRP A 143 -7.07 2.34 8.36
N ASP A 144 -7.80 3.46 8.40
CA ASP A 144 -8.96 3.59 9.28
C ASP A 144 -10.01 2.50 8.98
N LYS A 145 -10.19 2.17 7.69
CA LYS A 145 -11.12 1.12 7.26
C LYS A 145 -10.63 -0.28 7.63
N PHE A 146 -9.33 -0.51 7.52
CA PHE A 146 -8.68 -1.74 7.95
C PHE A 146 -8.89 -2.00 9.45
N GLU A 147 -8.65 -0.98 10.28
CA GLU A 147 -8.85 -1.08 11.72
C GLU A 147 -10.34 -1.27 12.08
N GLU A 148 -11.26 -0.64 11.36
CA GLU A 148 -12.71 -0.86 11.54
C GLU A 148 -13.09 -2.34 11.30
N VAL A 149 -12.71 -2.89 10.14
CA VAL A 149 -13.03 -4.29 9.78
C VAL A 149 -12.35 -5.27 10.74
N ARG A 150 -11.10 -5.00 11.12
CA ARG A 150 -10.36 -5.83 12.08
C ARG A 150 -11.00 -5.83 13.46
N ALA A 151 -11.42 -4.66 13.95
CA ALA A 151 -12.15 -4.54 15.21
C ALA A 151 -13.51 -5.26 15.15
N GLU A 152 -14.21 -5.18 14.02
CA GLU A 152 -15.47 -5.88 13.81
C GLU A 152 -15.28 -7.41 13.85
N LEU A 153 -14.31 -7.94 13.11
CA LEU A 153 -13.93 -9.36 13.15
C LEU A 153 -13.60 -9.82 14.57
N ALA A 154 -12.73 -9.07 15.27
CA ALA A 154 -12.32 -9.38 16.63
C ALA A 154 -13.48 -9.34 17.64
N THR A 155 -14.52 -8.53 17.38
CA THR A 155 -15.67 -8.38 18.29
C THR A 155 -16.83 -9.32 17.98
N LYS A 156 -16.99 -9.76 16.73
CA LYS A 156 -18.15 -10.58 16.31
C LYS A 156 -17.81 -12.03 15.97
N VAL A 157 -16.58 -12.34 15.56
CA VAL A 157 -16.15 -13.72 15.31
C VAL A 157 -15.50 -14.27 16.57
N LYS A 158 -16.05 -15.35 17.12
CA LYS A 158 -15.70 -15.82 18.48
C LYS A 158 -15.47 -17.31 18.53
N ILE A 159 -14.55 -17.71 19.40
CA ILE A 159 -14.51 -19.07 19.93
C ILE A 159 -15.53 -19.14 21.06
N VAL A 160 -16.56 -19.97 20.93
CA VAL A 160 -17.64 -20.07 21.92
C VAL A 160 -17.41 -21.19 22.93
N ASN A 161 -16.78 -22.28 22.52
CA ASN A 161 -16.39 -23.40 23.37
C ASN A 161 -15.07 -23.95 22.82
N TRP A 162 -14.17 -24.37 23.69
CA TRP A 162 -13.00 -25.14 23.30
C TRP A 162 -12.46 -25.93 24.49
N SER A 163 -11.80 -27.04 24.18
CA SER A 163 -11.12 -27.89 25.15
C SER A 163 -9.88 -28.50 24.53
N TRP A 164 -8.94 -28.89 25.36
CA TRP A 164 -7.70 -29.53 24.93
C TRP A 164 -7.23 -30.52 25.98
N GLU A 165 -6.43 -31.47 25.56
CA GLU A 165 -5.80 -32.47 26.41
C GLU A 165 -4.38 -32.79 25.93
N THR A 166 -3.68 -33.58 26.72
CA THR A 166 -2.36 -34.11 26.37
C THR A 166 -2.47 -35.61 26.18
N SER A 167 -2.03 -36.10 25.03
CA SER A 167 -1.96 -37.54 24.72
C SER A 167 -0.90 -38.24 25.59
N TYR A 168 -0.91 -39.58 25.56
CA TYR A 168 0.05 -40.40 26.31
C TYR A 168 1.53 -40.09 26.01
N ASN A 169 1.86 -39.70 24.77
CA ASN A 169 3.21 -39.32 24.34
C ASN A 169 3.53 -37.83 24.61
N GLY A 170 2.67 -37.13 25.34
CA GLY A 170 2.87 -35.76 25.79
C GLY A 170 2.45 -34.68 24.80
N GLU A 171 1.77 -35.01 23.70
CA GLU A 171 1.39 -34.04 22.66
C GLU A 171 0.05 -33.39 22.97
N ALA A 172 -0.04 -32.08 22.73
CA ALA A 172 -1.27 -31.36 22.98
C ALA A 172 -2.20 -31.46 21.77
N ASN A 173 -3.49 -31.67 22.02
CA ASN A 173 -4.51 -31.66 20.99
C ASN A 173 -5.84 -31.21 21.58
N GLY A 174 -6.75 -30.74 20.73
CA GLY A 174 -8.02 -30.23 21.20
C GLY A 174 -8.99 -29.93 20.09
N GLU A 175 -10.15 -29.44 20.52
CA GLU A 175 -11.25 -29.02 19.67
C GLU A 175 -11.74 -27.65 20.09
N GLY A 176 -12.18 -26.87 19.12
CA GLY A 176 -12.77 -25.56 19.30
C GLY A 176 -13.99 -25.38 18.42
N ARG A 177 -14.91 -24.53 18.86
CA ARG A 177 -16.06 -24.11 18.08
C ARG A 177 -15.97 -22.62 17.80
N VAL A 178 -15.85 -22.27 16.53
CA VAL A 178 -15.95 -20.88 16.07
C VAL A 178 -17.39 -20.55 15.69
N VAL A 179 -17.80 -19.31 15.92
CA VAL A 179 -19.06 -18.75 15.43
C VAL A 179 -18.79 -17.45 14.68
N ASN A 180 -19.47 -17.28 13.55
CA ASN A 180 -19.51 -16.02 12.82
C ASN A 180 -20.79 -15.25 13.18
N ASN A 181 -20.71 -14.22 14.03
CA ASN A 181 -21.86 -13.35 14.33
C ASN A 181 -21.89 -12.08 13.46
N LEU A 182 -21.24 -12.11 12.30
CA LEU A 182 -21.36 -11.07 11.27
C LEU A 182 -22.59 -11.31 10.42
N ASP A 183 -23.06 -10.28 9.74
CA ASP A 183 -24.14 -10.35 8.75
C ASP A 183 -23.65 -10.75 7.35
N TYR A 184 -22.35 -10.99 7.19
CA TYR A 184 -21.71 -11.49 5.97
C TYR A 184 -20.86 -12.74 6.24
N CYS A 185 -20.53 -13.47 5.18
CA CYS A 185 -19.70 -14.66 5.26
C CYS A 185 -18.21 -14.30 5.38
N ILE A 186 -17.44 -15.14 6.06
CA ILE A 186 -15.99 -14.98 6.20
C ILE A 186 -15.27 -16.28 5.85
N SER A 187 -14.08 -16.18 5.26
CA SER A 187 -13.22 -17.31 4.94
C SER A 187 -11.79 -17.03 5.41
N GLY A 188 -10.98 -18.08 5.54
CA GLY A 188 -9.56 -17.93 5.86
C GLY A 188 -9.27 -17.53 7.32
N VAL A 189 -10.20 -17.80 8.24
CA VAL A 189 -9.99 -17.59 9.67
C VAL A 189 -8.85 -18.49 10.15
N ARG A 190 -7.87 -17.91 10.85
CA ARG A 190 -6.77 -18.65 11.47
C ARG A 190 -6.97 -18.75 12.97
N TYR A 191 -6.30 -19.70 13.58
CA TYR A 191 -6.19 -19.80 15.03
C TYR A 191 -4.73 -19.92 15.43
N HIS A 192 -4.44 -19.49 16.66
CA HIS A 192 -3.16 -19.68 17.33
C HIS A 192 -3.40 -20.30 18.69
N VAL A 193 -2.52 -21.22 19.08
CA VAL A 193 -2.50 -21.85 20.40
C VAL A 193 -1.14 -21.60 21.02
N ASN A 194 -1.12 -20.92 22.16
CA ASN A 194 0.08 -20.82 22.99
C ASN A 194 0.01 -21.83 24.12
N TYR A 195 1.11 -22.52 24.39
CA TYR A 195 1.24 -23.51 25.47
C TYR A 195 2.18 -23.01 26.57
N TYR A 196 1.84 -23.33 27.82
CA TYR A 196 2.55 -22.86 29.00
C TYR A 196 2.85 -23.97 30.00
N ASP A 197 3.97 -23.85 30.71
CA ASP A 197 4.38 -24.79 31.76
C ASP A 197 3.59 -24.57 33.07
N ARG A 198 3.85 -25.39 34.09
CA ARG A 198 3.19 -25.28 35.42
C ARG A 198 3.50 -23.97 36.16
N ARG A 199 4.52 -23.23 35.73
CA ARG A 199 4.92 -21.93 36.28
C ARG A 199 4.36 -20.77 35.46
N GLY A 200 3.63 -21.05 34.37
CA GLY A 200 3.09 -20.05 33.46
C GLY A 200 4.10 -19.53 32.43
N HIS A 201 5.26 -20.17 32.27
CA HIS A 201 6.21 -19.78 31.23
C HIS A 201 5.77 -20.30 29.86
N PHE A 202 5.93 -19.47 28.84
CA PHE A 202 5.72 -19.86 27.45
C PHE A 202 6.62 -21.06 27.09
N MET A 203 6.02 -22.08 26.48
CA MET A 203 6.71 -23.29 26.02
C MET A 203 6.84 -23.31 24.50
N ALA A 204 5.71 -23.18 23.82
CA ALA A 204 5.62 -23.27 22.37
C ALA A 204 4.32 -22.61 21.89
N GLU A 205 4.29 -22.30 20.60
CA GLU A 205 3.10 -21.89 19.87
C GLU A 205 2.83 -22.86 18.73
N ASP A 206 1.57 -22.93 18.34
CA ASP A 206 1.10 -23.62 17.14
C ASP A 206 -0.01 -22.80 16.49
N ASP A 207 -0.20 -23.00 15.19
CA ASP A 207 -1.16 -22.27 14.41
C ASP A 207 -1.86 -23.17 13.39
N GLY A 208 -2.98 -22.70 12.88
CA GLY A 208 -3.68 -23.40 11.82
C GLY A 208 -4.77 -22.57 11.20
N SER A 209 -5.37 -23.14 10.17
CA SER A 209 -6.43 -22.49 9.40
C SER A 209 -7.74 -23.27 9.53
N ILE A 210 -8.83 -22.53 9.70
CA ILE A 210 -10.18 -23.07 9.60
C ILE A 210 -10.55 -23.03 8.11
N ASP A 211 -10.32 -24.15 7.41
CA ASP A 211 -10.53 -24.28 5.97
C ASP A 211 -12.02 -24.42 5.62
N LYS A 212 -12.78 -23.36 5.90
CA LYS A 212 -14.21 -23.27 5.68
C LYS A 212 -14.67 -21.82 5.59
N THR A 213 -15.57 -21.55 4.66
CA THR A 213 -16.38 -20.33 4.67
C THR A 213 -17.46 -20.45 5.74
N LEU A 214 -17.47 -19.52 6.69
CA LEU A 214 -18.47 -19.40 7.75
C LEU A 214 -19.54 -18.40 7.33
N TYR A 215 -20.77 -18.88 7.13
CA TYR A 215 -21.93 -18.03 6.87
C TYR A 215 -22.39 -17.30 8.15
N PRO A 216 -23.22 -16.24 8.02
CA PRO A 216 -23.81 -15.58 9.17
C PRO A 216 -24.47 -16.57 10.14
N GLU A 217 -24.20 -16.41 11.43
CA GLU A 217 -24.64 -17.25 12.55
C GLU A 217 -24.13 -18.72 12.50
N GLU A 218 -23.30 -19.07 11.51
CA GLU A 218 -22.78 -20.43 11.39
C GLU A 218 -21.79 -20.75 12.50
N LYS A 219 -21.95 -21.94 13.07
CA LYS A 219 -21.04 -22.53 14.03
C LYS A 219 -20.27 -23.65 13.37
N TYR A 220 -18.97 -23.69 13.59
CA TYR A 220 -18.12 -24.73 13.05
C TYR A 220 -17.16 -25.27 14.10
N ASP A 221 -17.11 -26.59 14.19
CA ASP A 221 -16.16 -27.32 15.03
C ASP A 221 -14.87 -27.57 14.25
N PHE A 222 -13.74 -27.28 14.87
CA PHE A 222 -12.40 -27.52 14.34
C PHE A 222 -11.54 -28.22 15.38
N THR A 223 -10.59 -29.01 14.92
CA THR A 223 -9.61 -29.69 15.77
C THR A 223 -8.23 -29.11 15.54
N PHE A 224 -7.39 -29.10 16.57
CA PHE A 224 -5.99 -28.70 16.48
C PHE A 224 -5.11 -29.72 17.20
N TRP A 225 -3.86 -29.82 16.77
CA TRP A 225 -2.88 -30.75 17.32
C TRP A 225 -1.50 -30.10 17.29
N SER A 226 -0.68 -30.36 18.30
CA SER A 226 0.67 -29.83 18.41
C SER A 226 1.67 -30.86 18.91
N SER A 227 2.72 -31.08 18.11
CA SER A 227 3.94 -31.77 18.53
C SER A 227 4.95 -30.86 19.24
N ASN A 228 4.75 -29.54 19.17
CA ASN A 228 5.75 -28.56 19.56
C ASN A 228 5.80 -28.34 21.08
N ALA A 229 4.73 -28.67 21.80
CA ALA A 229 4.66 -28.67 23.25
C ALA A 229 4.61 -30.10 23.80
N LYS A 230 5.52 -30.43 24.74
CA LYS A 230 5.52 -31.71 25.47
C LYS A 230 5.04 -31.52 26.90
N TYR A 231 3.91 -32.12 27.25
CA TYR A 231 3.24 -32.03 28.56
C TYR A 231 2.99 -30.60 29.05
N PRO A 232 2.33 -29.73 28.25
CA PRO A 232 1.97 -28.40 28.73
C PRO A 232 0.94 -28.47 29.87
N ASN A 233 0.90 -27.42 30.69
CA ASN A 233 -0.02 -27.32 31.81
C ASN A 233 -1.23 -26.42 31.52
N ALA A 234 -1.04 -25.39 30.70
CA ALA A 234 -2.10 -24.49 30.27
C ALA A 234 -1.95 -24.19 28.78
N ALA A 235 -3.07 -23.84 28.14
CA ALA A 235 -3.09 -23.38 26.75
C ALA A 235 -3.96 -22.13 26.62
N ASN A 236 -3.67 -21.30 25.62
CA ASN A 236 -4.50 -20.17 25.22
C ASN A 236 -4.78 -20.25 23.72
N LEU A 237 -6.04 -20.43 23.35
CA LEU A 237 -6.51 -20.43 21.97
C LEU A 237 -7.07 -19.04 21.63
N ARG A 238 -6.62 -18.47 20.50
CA ARG A 238 -7.14 -17.22 19.95
C ARG A 238 -7.36 -17.34 18.45
N LEU A 239 -8.28 -16.53 17.92
CA LEU A 239 -8.43 -16.35 16.49
C LEU A 239 -7.43 -15.30 16.00
N ASP A 240 -7.02 -15.45 14.75
CA ASP A 240 -6.19 -14.50 14.03
C ASP A 240 -6.79 -14.24 12.66
N PHE A 241 -6.80 -12.97 12.28
CA PHE A 241 -7.36 -12.48 11.03
C PHE A 241 -6.22 -11.84 10.26
N SER A 242 -5.71 -12.56 9.26
CA SER A 242 -4.58 -12.08 8.46
C SER A 242 -4.93 -10.79 7.72
N ASP A 243 -3.95 -9.93 7.49
CA ASP A 243 -4.13 -8.68 6.75
C ASP A 243 -4.79 -8.92 5.37
N ASN A 244 -4.41 -9.99 4.68
CA ASN A 244 -5.03 -10.38 3.40
C ASN A 244 -6.54 -10.61 3.53
N MET A 245 -6.96 -11.34 4.56
CA MET A 245 -8.39 -11.57 4.82
C MET A 245 -9.13 -10.25 5.08
N VAL A 246 -8.53 -9.34 5.85
CA VAL A 246 -9.12 -8.02 6.11
C VAL A 246 -9.23 -7.21 4.81
N PHE A 247 -8.18 -7.20 3.97
CA PHE A 247 -8.20 -6.51 2.69
C PHE A 247 -9.19 -7.10 1.69
N ASP A 248 -9.34 -8.42 1.64
CA ASP A 248 -10.33 -9.08 0.79
C ASP A 248 -11.74 -8.67 1.21
N LEU A 249 -12.03 -8.64 2.51
CA LEU A 249 -13.30 -8.14 3.03
C LEU A 249 -13.55 -6.66 2.71
N ILE A 250 -12.51 -5.82 2.75
CA ILE A 250 -12.60 -4.42 2.30
C ILE A 250 -12.96 -4.36 0.80
N LYS A 251 -12.38 -5.23 -0.02
CA LYS A 251 -12.63 -5.30 -1.47
C LYS A 251 -14.04 -5.78 -1.82
N GLU A 252 -14.66 -6.57 -0.96
CA GLU A 252 -16.04 -7.07 -1.14
C GLU A 252 -17.12 -6.05 -0.77
N GLN A 253 -16.76 -4.95 -0.10
CA GLN A 253 -17.73 -3.91 0.27
C GLN A 253 -18.24 -3.14 -0.96
N ALA A 254 -19.47 -2.66 -0.87
CA ALA A 254 -20.05 -1.79 -1.89
C ALA A 254 -19.57 -0.34 -1.70
N TYR A 255 -18.98 0.22 -2.75
CA TYR A 255 -18.56 1.62 -2.81
C TYR A 255 -19.41 2.40 -3.82
N ILE A 256 -19.81 3.61 -3.45
CA ILE A 256 -20.61 4.53 -4.28
C ILE A 256 -19.79 5.70 -4.84
N GLY A 257 -18.52 5.85 -4.42
CA GLY A 257 -17.59 6.84 -4.95
C GLY A 257 -17.67 8.22 -4.28
N THR A 258 -18.29 8.32 -3.10
CA THR A 258 -18.40 9.56 -2.31
C THR A 258 -17.71 9.48 -0.96
N GLU A 259 -17.22 8.30 -0.59
CA GLU A 259 -16.66 7.97 0.72
C GLU A 259 -15.45 8.85 1.05
N PHE A 260 -14.61 9.15 0.05
CA PHE A 260 -13.47 10.04 0.26
C PHE A 260 -13.90 11.46 0.67
N GLN A 261 -14.96 12.01 0.06
CA GLN A 261 -15.47 13.33 0.43
C GLN A 261 -16.09 13.34 1.83
N GLU A 262 -16.75 12.24 2.20
CA GLU A 262 -17.27 12.08 3.57
C GLU A 262 -16.15 11.96 4.59
N TYR A 263 -15.11 11.21 4.27
CA TYR A 263 -13.92 11.07 5.10
C TYR A 263 -13.28 12.42 5.42
N LEU A 264 -13.05 13.25 4.38
CA LEU A 264 -12.50 14.58 4.54
C LEU A 264 -13.38 15.51 5.40
N LYS A 265 -14.71 15.36 5.34
CA LYS A 265 -15.63 16.12 6.21
C LYS A 265 -15.52 15.68 7.66
N ARG A 266 -15.42 14.37 7.93
CA ARG A 266 -15.28 13.82 9.28
C ARG A 266 -13.97 14.29 9.93
N GLN A 267 -12.87 14.28 9.18
CA GLN A 267 -11.57 14.71 9.69
C GLN A 267 -11.50 16.20 10.07
N LYS A 268 -12.31 17.06 9.43
CA LYS A 268 -12.39 18.50 9.78
C LYS A 268 -13.20 18.78 11.05
N THR A 269 -13.93 17.80 11.56
CA THR A 269 -14.85 17.95 12.70
C THR A 269 -14.28 17.32 13.98
N LYS A 270 -13.14 16.63 13.88
CA LYS A 270 -12.33 16.17 15.02
C LYS A 270 -11.33 17.25 15.42
#